data_AF-A0A926BCT2-F1
#
_entry.id   AF-A0A926BCT2-F1
#
_cell.length_a   1.000
_cell.length_b   1.000
_cell.length_c   1.000
_cell.angle_alpha   90.00
_cell.angle_beta   90.00
_cell.angle_gamma   90.00
#
_symmetry.space_group_name_H-M   'P 1'
#
loop_
_entity.id
_entity.type
_entity.pdbx_description
1 polymer ?
#
loop_
_entity_poly.entity_id
_entity_poly.type
_entity_poly.pdbx_seq_one_letter_code
_entity_poly.pdbx_strand_id
1 'polypeptide(L)'
;MTEQQAILDTVDKVAASGPFTADWVSLKAYEIPEWYKDGKFGIFLHWGPYSVPAFGNEWYPRNMYKEGTPEFAHHVATYGAQDQFGYKDFIPQMRYENYDPEQYA
;
A
#
# COMPACT_ATOMS: atom_id res chain seq x y z
N MET A 1 -29.40 -1.49 -20.21
CA MET A 1 -28.53 -1.05 -19.11
C MET A 1 -27.11 -1.44 -19.44
N THR A 2 -26.13 -0.57 -19.26
CA THR A 2 -24.71 -0.90 -19.46
C THR A 2 -24.17 -1.64 -18.24
N GLU A 3 -23.08 -2.41 -18.41
CA GLU A 3 -22.39 -3.09 -17.30
C GLU A 3 -21.95 -2.11 -16.20
N GLN A 4 -21.42 -0.95 -16.61
CA GLN A 4 -21.06 0.13 -15.69
C GLN A 4 -22.26 0.61 -14.85
N GLN A 5 -23.45 0.75 -15.46
CA GLN A 5 -24.64 1.18 -14.72
C GLN A 5 -25.04 0.14 -13.67
N ALA A 6 -24.97 -1.15 -14.01
CA ALA A 6 -25.28 -2.22 -13.06
C ALA A 6 -24.32 -2.26 -11.86
N ILE A 7 -23.04 -1.94 -12.08
CA ILE A 7 -22.04 -1.82 -11.01
C ILE A 7 -22.39 -0.64 -10.10
N LEU A 8 -22.71 0.53 -10.67
CA LEU A 8 -23.06 1.72 -9.90
C LEU A 8 -24.34 1.49 -9.07
N ASP A 9 -25.37 0.90 -9.65
CA ASP A 9 -26.61 0.57 -8.94
C ASP A 9 -26.35 -0.40 -7.76
N THR A 10 -25.40 -1.32 -7.93
CA THR A 10 -24.99 -2.25 -6.86
C THR A 10 -24.24 -1.51 -5.75
N VAL A 11 -23.32 -0.62 -6.08
CA VAL A 11 -22.60 0.22 -5.12
C VAL A 11 -23.58 1.06 -4.31
N ASP A 12 -24.52 1.74 -4.98
CA ASP A 12 -25.51 2.59 -4.33
C ASP A 12 -26.40 1.79 -3.39
N LYS A 13 -26.86 0.60 -3.82
CA LYS A 13 -27.66 -0.30 -2.99
C LYS A 13 -26.91 -0.75 -1.74
N VAL A 14 -25.63 -1.12 -1.87
CA VAL A 14 -24.82 -1.56 -0.72
C VAL A 14 -24.55 -0.39 0.22
N ALA A 15 -24.15 0.76 -0.32
CA ALA A 15 -23.90 1.97 0.46
C ALA A 15 -25.13 2.42 1.25
N ALA A 16 -26.34 2.28 0.69
CA ALA A 16 -27.59 2.66 1.34
C ALA A 16 -28.14 1.62 2.33
N SER A 17 -27.57 0.41 2.39
CA SER A 17 -28.09 -0.66 3.26
C SER A 17 -27.54 -0.63 4.69
N GLY A 18 -26.50 0.16 4.93
CA GLY A 18 -25.88 0.35 6.24
C GLY A 18 -26.48 1.51 7.04
N PRO A 19 -26.07 1.67 8.31
CA PRO A 19 -26.50 2.80 9.15
C PRO A 19 -25.86 4.13 8.75
N PHE A 20 -24.92 4.12 7.80
CA PHE A 20 -24.19 5.29 7.34
C PHE A 20 -24.56 5.66 5.91
N THR A 21 -24.80 6.95 5.67
CA THR A 21 -24.90 7.56 4.34
C THR A 21 -23.62 8.29 3.99
N ALA A 22 -23.39 8.56 2.69
CA ALA A 22 -22.20 9.23 2.17
C ALA A 22 -22.18 10.74 2.44
N ASP A 23 -22.53 11.17 3.65
CA ASP A 23 -22.49 12.55 4.09
C ASP A 23 -21.87 12.69 5.48
N TRP A 24 -21.28 13.85 5.75
CA TRP A 24 -20.55 14.11 6.98
C TRP A 24 -21.40 14.03 8.25
N VAL A 25 -22.69 14.32 8.17
CA VAL A 25 -23.57 14.26 9.35
C VAL A 25 -23.71 12.81 9.80
N SER A 26 -23.97 11.91 8.84
CA SER A 26 -24.04 10.49 9.10
C SER A 26 -22.70 9.89 9.56
N LEU A 27 -21.60 10.17 8.84
CA LEU A 27 -20.28 9.59 9.16
C LEU A 27 -19.75 10.00 10.54
N LYS A 28 -20.12 11.18 11.05
CA LYS A 28 -19.76 11.62 12.41
C LYS A 28 -20.46 10.82 13.52
N ALA A 29 -21.50 10.06 13.20
CA ALA A 29 -22.15 9.16 14.16
C ALA A 29 -21.34 7.88 14.42
N TYR A 30 -20.21 7.67 13.71
CA TYR A 30 -19.32 6.55 13.98
C TYR A 30 -18.70 6.65 15.37
N GLU A 31 -18.81 5.57 16.14
CA GLU A 31 -18.11 5.41 17.39
C GLU A 31 -16.97 4.40 17.22
N ILE A 32 -15.79 4.78 17.75
CA ILE A 32 -14.65 3.88 17.80
C ILE A 32 -15.05 2.65 18.64
N PRO A 33 -14.82 1.41 18.16
CA PRO A 33 -15.17 0.22 18.92
C PRO A 33 -14.30 0.07 20.16
N GLU A 34 -14.85 -0.54 21.21
CA GLU A 34 -14.16 -0.59 22.51
C GLU A 34 -12.84 -1.35 22.46
N TRP A 35 -12.76 -2.45 21.70
CA TRP A 35 -11.51 -3.20 21.53
C TRP A 35 -10.37 -2.35 20.97
N TYR A 36 -10.68 -1.37 20.09
CA TYR A 36 -9.66 -0.49 19.51
C TYR A 36 -9.24 0.58 20.51
N LYS A 37 -10.20 1.10 21.30
CA LYS A 37 -9.85 1.99 22.41
C LYS A 37 -8.98 1.26 23.40
N ASP A 38 -9.30 0.04 23.78
CA ASP A 38 -8.55 -0.79 24.73
C ASP A 38 -7.18 -1.21 24.20
N GLY A 39 -7.06 -1.45 22.90
CA GLY A 39 -5.80 -1.71 22.21
C GLY A 39 -4.88 -0.50 22.19
N LYS A 40 -4.08 -0.31 23.24
CA LYS A 40 -3.17 0.86 23.37
C LYS A 40 -1.87 0.75 22.56
N PHE A 41 -1.55 -0.44 22.07
CA PHE A 41 -0.32 -0.72 21.36
C PHE A 41 -0.62 -1.60 20.13
N GLY A 42 -0.04 -1.22 18.99
CA GLY A 42 -0.15 -1.95 17.75
C GLY A 42 1.15 -1.85 16.97
N ILE A 43 1.41 -2.87 16.16
CA ILE A 43 2.59 -2.95 15.29
C ILE A 43 2.11 -2.82 13.85
N PHE A 44 2.76 -1.95 13.08
CA PHE A 44 2.56 -1.82 11.64
C PHE A 44 3.90 -1.97 10.93
N LEU A 45 3.89 -2.58 9.74
CA LEU A 45 5.09 -2.83 8.95
C LEU A 45 5.00 -2.16 7.58
N HIS A 46 6.05 -1.44 7.21
CA HIS A 46 6.29 -0.99 5.84
C HIS A 46 7.11 -2.05 5.13
N TRP A 47 6.42 -2.97 4.46
CA TRP A 47 7.04 -4.04 3.72
C TRP A 47 6.38 -4.21 2.35
N GLY A 48 7.19 -4.18 1.30
CA GLY A 48 6.72 -4.29 -0.08
C GLY A 48 7.88 -4.34 -1.06
N PRO A 49 7.64 -4.22 -2.38
CA PRO A 49 8.71 -4.32 -3.37
C PRO A 49 9.85 -3.30 -3.19
N TYR A 50 9.58 -2.14 -2.57
CA TYR A 50 10.60 -1.17 -2.18
C TYR A 50 11.60 -1.70 -1.13
N SER A 51 11.26 -2.78 -0.41
CA SER A 51 12.16 -3.45 0.52
C SER A 51 13.19 -4.34 -0.19
N VAL A 52 12.94 -4.77 -1.44
CA VAL A 52 13.86 -5.62 -2.21
C VAL A 52 15.24 -4.98 -2.42
N PRO A 53 15.36 -3.72 -2.87
CA PRO A 53 16.68 -3.09 -3.00
C PRO A 53 17.37 -2.81 -1.66
N ALA A 54 16.64 -2.87 -0.53
CA ALA A 54 17.17 -2.67 0.82
C ALA A 54 18.07 -1.42 0.96
N PHE A 55 17.73 -0.34 0.26
CA PHE A 55 18.53 0.88 0.21
C PHE A 55 17.65 2.13 0.34
N GLY A 56 18.13 3.14 1.05
CA GLY A 56 17.36 4.35 1.34
C GLY A 56 16.21 4.08 2.31
N ASN A 57 14.98 4.18 1.81
CA ASN A 57 13.75 3.97 2.57
C ASN A 57 12.58 3.55 1.64
N GLU A 58 11.34 3.56 2.12
CA GLU A 58 10.16 3.20 1.34
C GLU A 58 9.89 4.13 0.15
N TRP A 59 10.55 5.29 0.08
CA TRP A 59 10.54 6.20 -1.07
C TRP A 59 11.59 5.88 -2.12
N TYR A 60 12.36 4.79 -1.97
CA TYR A 60 13.26 4.31 -3.02
C TYR A 60 12.61 4.31 -4.42
N PRO A 61 11.35 3.85 -4.62
CA PRO A 61 10.71 3.83 -5.94
C PRO A 61 10.58 5.21 -6.58
N ARG A 62 10.51 6.27 -5.76
CA ARG A 62 10.51 7.66 -6.22
C ARG A 62 11.93 8.16 -6.43
N ASN A 63 12.79 7.96 -5.44
CA ASN A 63 14.12 8.58 -5.40
C ASN A 63 15.08 7.94 -6.41
N MET A 64 14.93 6.65 -6.74
CA MET A 64 15.74 5.98 -7.76
C MET A 64 15.61 6.60 -9.17
N TYR A 65 14.57 7.41 -9.43
CA TYR A 65 14.40 8.17 -10.68
C TYR A 65 14.81 9.65 -10.55
N LYS A 66 15.23 10.09 -9.37
CA LYS A 66 15.62 11.48 -9.11
C LYS A 66 17.13 11.62 -9.16
N GLU A 67 17.65 12.14 -10.27
CA GLU A 67 19.08 12.40 -10.45
C GLU A 67 19.67 13.21 -9.28
N GLY A 68 20.94 12.91 -8.95
CA GLY A 68 21.65 13.54 -7.84
C GLY A 68 21.32 12.98 -6.45
N THR A 69 20.38 12.03 -6.34
CA THR A 69 20.12 11.32 -5.07
C THR A 69 21.04 10.10 -4.91
N PRO A 70 21.34 9.70 -3.67
CA PRO A 70 22.03 8.43 -3.39
C PRO A 70 21.32 7.22 -3.98
N GLU A 71 19.99 7.20 -3.97
CA GLU A 71 19.17 6.10 -4.51
C GLU A 71 19.31 5.98 -6.01
N PHE A 72 19.31 7.10 -6.75
CA PHE A 72 19.58 7.09 -8.19
C PHE A 72 20.97 6.52 -8.48
N ALA A 73 22.00 7.01 -7.80
CA ALA A 73 23.37 6.53 -8.00
C ALA A 73 23.52 5.04 -7.67
N HIS A 74 22.93 4.61 -6.54
CA HIS A 74 22.91 3.21 -6.13
C HIS A 74 22.18 2.34 -7.16
N HIS A 75 21.04 2.81 -7.69
CA HIS A 75 20.25 2.05 -8.66
C HIS A 75 21.05 1.82 -9.95
N VAL A 76 21.63 2.87 -10.50
CA VAL A 76 22.46 2.79 -11.70
C VAL A 76 23.66 1.87 -11.50
N ALA A 77 24.32 1.94 -10.34
CA ALA A 77 25.48 1.11 -10.04
C ALA A 77 25.15 -0.38 -9.80
N THR A 78 23.96 -0.70 -9.28
CA THR A 78 23.60 -2.05 -8.83
C THR A 78 22.74 -2.81 -9.84
N TYR A 79 21.78 -2.13 -10.47
CA TYR A 79 20.77 -2.73 -11.34
C TYR A 79 20.87 -2.25 -12.79
N GLY A 80 21.46 -1.08 -13.01
CA GLY A 80 21.63 -0.46 -14.32
C GLY A 80 20.68 0.72 -14.56
N ALA A 81 20.59 1.16 -15.81
CA ALA A 81 19.76 2.29 -16.19
C ALA A 81 18.26 1.99 -16.00
N GLN A 82 17.51 3.00 -15.56
CA GLN A 82 16.12 2.87 -15.12
C GLN A 82 15.13 2.53 -16.25
N ASP A 83 15.52 2.77 -17.50
CA ASP A 83 14.76 2.40 -18.70
C ASP A 83 14.89 0.90 -19.05
N GLN A 84 15.98 0.26 -18.60
CA GLN A 84 16.21 -1.18 -18.73
C GLN A 84 15.72 -1.94 -17.50
N PHE A 85 16.01 -1.41 -16.32
CA PHE A 85 15.57 -1.96 -15.04
C PHE A 85 14.86 -0.87 -14.23
N GLY A 86 13.54 -0.90 -14.22
CA GLY A 86 12.70 0.05 -13.49
C GLY A 86 12.17 -0.53 -12.19
N TYR A 87 11.47 0.30 -11.40
CA TYR A 87 10.87 -0.15 -10.14
C TYR A 87 9.94 -1.35 -10.31
N LYS A 88 9.22 -1.44 -11.44
CA LYS A 88 8.35 -2.58 -11.79
C LYS A 88 9.08 -3.93 -11.73
N ASP A 89 10.39 -3.94 -11.98
CA ASP A 89 11.20 -5.16 -12.09
C ASP A 89 11.58 -5.73 -10.72
N PHE A 90 11.37 -4.99 -9.63
CA PHE A 90 11.44 -5.51 -8.27
C PHE A 90 10.18 -6.24 -7.82
N ILE A 91 9.01 -5.97 -8.42
CA ILE A 91 7.74 -6.62 -8.05
C ILE A 91 7.84 -8.16 -8.11
N PRO A 92 8.33 -8.79 -9.19
CA PRO A 92 8.47 -10.25 -9.24
C PRO A 92 9.62 -10.79 -8.35
N GLN A 93 10.49 -9.93 -7.82
CA GLN A 93 11.59 -10.32 -6.93
C GLN A 93 11.18 -10.35 -5.46
N MET A 94 10.04 -9.74 -5.12
CA MET A 94 9.44 -9.83 -3.80
C MET A 94 8.80 -11.21 -3.59
N ARG A 95 9.64 -12.22 -3.32
CA ARG A 95 9.25 -13.64 -3.29
C ARG A 95 8.88 -14.18 -1.93
N TYR A 96 9.15 -13.43 -0.86
CA TYR A 96 8.82 -13.84 0.51
C TYR A 96 9.47 -15.17 0.93
N GLU A 97 10.64 -15.52 0.37
CA GLU A 97 11.23 -16.89 0.45
C GLU A 97 11.47 -17.37 1.90
N ASN A 98 11.68 -16.45 2.85
CA ASN A 98 11.90 -16.75 4.27
C ASN A 98 10.82 -16.16 5.19
N TYR A 99 9.66 -15.82 4.66
CA TYR A 99 8.57 -15.28 5.49
C TYR A 99 7.82 -16.41 6.19
N ASP A 100 7.72 -16.32 7.50
CA ASP A 100 6.89 -17.19 8.33
C ASP A 100 5.91 -16.31 9.15
N PRO A 101 4.60 -16.33 8.83
CA PRO A 101 3.63 -15.52 9.54
C PRO A 101 3.49 -15.90 11.02
N GLU A 102 3.77 -17.15 11.41
CA GLU A 102 3.69 -17.56 12.83
C GLU A 102 4.86 -17.02 13.65
N GLN A 103 6.04 -16.85 13.04
CA GLN A 103 7.19 -16.24 13.72
C GLN A 103 7.05 -14.72 13.88
N TYR A 104 6.23 -14.08 13.04
CA TYR A 104 6.03 -12.63 13.06
C TYR A 104 4.84 -12.19 13.94
N ALA A 105 4.00 -13.13 14.37
CA ALA A 105 2.75 -12.88 15.10
C ALA A 105 2.93 -12.75 16.63
#